data_AF-A0A3N1UPH1-F1
#
_entry.id   AF-A0A3N1UPH1-F1
#
_cell.length_a   1.000
_cell.length_b   1.000
_cell.length_c   1.000
_cell.angle_alpha   90.00
_cell.angle_beta   90.00
_cell.angle_gamma   90.00
#
_symmetry.space_group_name_H-M   'P 1'
#
loop_
_entity.id
_entity.type
_entity.pdbx_description
1 polymer ?
#
loop_
_entity_poly.entity_id
_entity_poly.type
_entity_poly.pdbx_seq_one_letter_code
_entity_poly.pdbx_strand_id
1 'polypeptide(L)'
;MLPTPDADKISWEPLLAAFQTFKPDAEWLGFNPHAFEAALLIPPLPFVEALLKRRSSQENEDGHPARVRALYAFLLERRYEEKLNLLYFAFDVWDDTSPLPSEVIARTPFPHEDGLPAFRYAV
;
A
#
# COMPACT_ATOMS: atom_id res chain seq x y z
N MET A 1 -15.53 -2.20 -2.88
CA MET A 1 -14.81 -2.72 -1.70
C MET A 1 -14.17 -4.05 -2.09
N LEU A 2 -13.02 -4.39 -1.50
CA LEU A 2 -12.27 -5.62 -1.84
C LEU A 2 -13.18 -6.86 -1.77
N PRO A 3 -13.11 -7.80 -2.73
CA PRO A 3 -13.83 -9.07 -2.66
C PRO A 3 -13.07 -10.05 -1.75
N THR A 4 -12.78 -9.64 -0.52
CA THR A 4 -12.16 -10.52 0.49
C THR A 4 -13.12 -10.68 1.66
N PRO A 5 -13.20 -11.87 2.29
CA PRO A 5 -14.13 -12.15 3.38
C PRO A 5 -13.93 -11.26 4.61
N ASP A 6 -12.79 -10.57 4.72
CA ASP A 6 -12.51 -9.65 5.81
C ASP A 6 -12.69 -8.18 5.43
N ALA A 7 -13.04 -7.86 4.19
CA ALA A 7 -13.22 -6.47 3.74
C ALA A 7 -14.27 -5.72 4.57
N ASP A 8 -15.34 -6.39 4.98
CA ASP A 8 -16.41 -5.81 5.80
C ASP A 8 -16.00 -5.60 7.27
N LYS A 9 -14.91 -6.24 7.71
CA LYS A 9 -14.34 -6.09 9.06
C LYS A 9 -13.34 -4.93 9.14
N ILE A 10 -12.90 -4.41 8.00
CA ILE A 10 -11.97 -3.29 7.93
C ILE A 10 -12.73 -2.00 8.22
N SER A 11 -12.26 -1.24 9.20
CA SER A 11 -12.71 0.13 9.43
C SER A 11 -12.12 1.05 8.36
N TRP A 12 -12.76 1.07 7.17
CA TRP A 12 -12.27 1.79 5.99
C TRP A 12 -12.24 3.31 6.16
N GLU A 13 -13.25 3.90 6.79
CA GLU A 13 -13.33 5.35 6.97
C GLU A 13 -12.14 5.91 7.78
N PRO A 14 -11.77 5.34 8.95
CA PRO A 14 -10.55 5.72 9.66
C PRO A 14 -9.28 5.58 8.83
N LEU A 15 -9.15 4.53 8.02
CA LEU A 15 -7.98 4.33 7.16
C LEU A 15 -7.90 5.35 6.04
N LEU A 16 -9.03 5.66 5.39
CA LEU A 16 -9.13 6.69 4.36
C LEU A 16 -8.77 8.07 4.94
N ALA A 17 -9.27 8.38 6.13
CA ALA A 17 -8.96 9.63 6.83
C ALA A 17 -7.49 9.70 7.27
N ALA A 18 -6.92 8.60 7.76
CA ALA A 18 -5.51 8.53 8.15
C ALA A 18 -4.58 8.72 6.94
N PHE A 19 -4.86 8.04 5.82
CA PHE A 19 -4.05 8.20 4.61
C PHE A 19 -4.13 9.62 4.02
N GLN A 20 -5.29 10.27 4.15
CA GLN A 20 -5.51 11.62 3.67
C GLN A 20 -4.55 12.62 4.36
N THR A 21 -4.30 12.48 5.66
CA THR A 21 -3.38 13.36 6.41
C THR A 21 -1.97 12.80 6.55
N PHE A 22 -1.73 11.59 6.05
CA PHE A 22 -0.45 10.89 6.19
C PHE A 22 0.70 11.60 5.47
N LYS A 23 1.75 11.89 6.22
CA LYS A 23 3.02 12.41 5.69
C LYS A 23 4.08 11.32 5.86
N PRO A 24 4.62 10.79 4.76
CA PRO A 24 5.70 9.81 4.86
C PRO A 24 6.96 10.49 5.40
N ASP A 25 7.80 9.73 6.10
CA ASP A 25 9.07 10.22 6.62
C ASP A 25 9.98 10.77 5.51
N ALA A 26 10.92 11.64 5.90
CA ALA A 26 11.86 12.28 4.98
C ALA A 26 12.65 11.28 4.11
N GLU A 27 12.92 10.09 4.63
CA GLU A 27 13.57 9.01 3.88
C GLU A 27 12.75 8.57 2.66
N TRP A 28 11.43 8.42 2.82
CA TRP A 28 10.54 8.08 1.71
C TRP A 28 10.51 9.15 0.64
N LEU A 29 10.69 10.42 1.02
CA LEU A 29 10.75 11.53 0.07
C LEU A 29 11.99 11.45 -0.85
N GLY A 30 13.04 10.74 -0.43
CA GLY A 30 14.25 10.52 -1.20
C GLY A 30 14.14 9.45 -2.30
N PHE A 31 13.17 8.54 -2.24
CA PHE A 31 13.00 7.50 -3.27
C PHE A 31 12.29 8.02 -4.51
N ASN A 32 12.65 7.53 -5.70
CA ASN A 32 12.00 7.93 -6.95
C ASN A 32 10.49 7.56 -6.93
N PRO A 33 9.56 8.52 -6.98
CA PRO A 33 8.13 8.23 -6.90
C PRO A 33 7.59 7.45 -8.12
N HIS A 34 8.23 7.56 -9.29
CA HIS A 34 7.82 6.81 -10.49
C HIS A 34 8.10 5.31 -10.38
N ALA A 35 9.07 4.89 -9.57
CA ALA A 35 9.30 3.47 -9.33
C ALA A 35 8.08 2.80 -8.67
N PHE A 36 7.41 3.51 -7.75
CA PHE A 36 6.23 3.02 -7.06
C PHE A 36 5.00 2.99 -7.97
N GLU A 37 4.86 3.97 -8.86
CA GLU A 37 3.81 3.99 -9.87
C GLU A 37 3.99 2.86 -10.88
N ALA A 38 5.22 2.66 -11.38
CA ALA A 38 5.54 1.58 -12.31
C ALA A 38 5.39 0.17 -11.68
N ALA A 39 5.54 0.08 -10.35
CA ALA A 39 5.30 -1.15 -9.62
C ALA A 39 3.84 -1.41 -9.32
N LEU A 40 2.98 -0.39 -9.37
CA LEU A 40 1.57 -0.55 -9.03
C LEU A 40 0.89 -1.50 -10.01
N LEU A 41 0.16 -2.50 -9.50
CA LEU A 41 -0.61 -3.40 -10.34
C LEU A 41 -1.65 -2.64 -11.17
N ILE A 42 -1.80 -3.08 -12.43
CA ILE A 42 -2.76 -2.53 -13.37
C ILE A 42 -3.73 -3.63 -13.81
N PRO A 43 -5.05 -3.47 -13.57
CA PRO A 43 -5.69 -2.34 -12.90
C PRO A 43 -5.43 -2.34 -11.37
N PRO A 44 -5.38 -1.16 -10.73
CA PRO A 44 -5.23 -1.08 -9.27
C PRO A 44 -6.45 -1.67 -8.56
N LEU A 45 -6.23 -2.20 -7.36
CA LEU A 45 -7.32 -2.75 -6.55
C LEU A 45 -8.31 -1.64 -6.14
N PRO A 46 -9.63 -1.93 -6.02
CA PRO A 46 -10.63 -0.89 -5.75
C PRO A 46 -10.39 -0.04 -4.49
N PHE A 47 -9.74 -0.60 -3.47
CA PHE A 47 -9.41 0.16 -2.25
C PHE A 47 -8.21 1.10 -2.45
N VAL A 48 -7.24 0.70 -3.28
CA VAL A 48 -6.10 1.52 -3.68
C VAL A 48 -6.60 2.74 -4.44
N GLU A 49 -7.52 2.52 -5.39
CA GLU A 49 -8.18 3.62 -6.11
C GLU A 49 -8.91 4.57 -5.15
N ALA A 50 -9.65 4.03 -4.18
CA ALA A 50 -10.36 4.83 -3.19
C ALA A 50 -9.41 5.70 -2.34
N LEU A 51 -8.29 5.14 -1.87
CA LEU A 51 -7.26 5.85 -1.11
C LEU A 51 -6.61 6.96 -1.95
N LEU A 52 -6.18 6.63 -3.18
CA LEU A 52 -5.55 7.60 -4.09
C LEU A 52 -6.50 8.73 -4.50
N LYS A 53 -7.77 8.41 -4.74
CA LYS A 53 -8.83 9.39 -5.04
C LYS A 53 -9.11 10.29 -3.85
N ARG A 54 -9.21 9.73 -2.64
CA ARG A 54 -9.45 10.51 -1.40
C ARG A 54 -8.36 11.55 -1.17
N ARG A 55 -7.10 11.16 -1.36
CA ARG A 55 -5.95 12.08 -1.22
C ARG A 55 -5.88 13.11 -2.35
N SER A 56 -6.28 12.75 -3.58
CA SER A 56 -6.31 13.67 -4.73
C SER A 56 -7.29 14.83 -4.58
N SER A 57 -8.31 14.67 -3.74
CA SER A 57 -9.31 15.71 -3.48
C SER A 57 -8.80 16.81 -2.55
N GLN A 58 -7.62 16.65 -1.94
CA GLN A 58 -6.92 17.75 -1.30
C GLN A 58 -6.04 18.45 -2.33
N GLU A 59 -6.13 19.78 -2.43
CA GLU A 59 -5.28 20.66 -3.26
C GLU A 59 -3.81 20.70 -2.77
N ASN A 60 -3.26 19.57 -2.34
CA ASN A 60 -1.83 19.46 -2.06
C ASN A 60 -1.14 19.02 -3.36
N GLU A 61 -0.09 19.76 -3.73
CA GLU A 61 0.67 19.71 -5.00
C GLU A 61 1.44 18.39 -5.27
N ASP A 62 1.08 17.28 -4.61
CA ASP A 62 1.70 15.99 -4.84
C ASP A 62 1.10 15.32 -6.09
N GLY A 63 1.91 15.26 -7.16
CA GLY A 63 1.61 14.49 -8.37
C GLY A 63 1.22 13.04 -8.06
N HIS A 64 0.52 12.37 -8.98
CA HIS A 64 0.08 10.98 -8.80
C HIS A 64 1.20 10.02 -8.33
N PRO A 65 2.43 10.07 -8.88
CA PRO A 65 3.53 9.21 -8.43
C PRO A 65 3.89 9.42 -6.95
N ALA A 66 3.89 10.67 -6.48
CA ALA A 66 4.19 10.99 -5.08
C ALA A 66 3.11 10.43 -4.13
N ARG A 67 1.85 10.43 -4.55
CA ARG A 67 0.74 9.82 -3.81
C ARG A 67 0.85 8.30 -3.74
N VAL A 68 1.27 7.64 -4.82
CA VAL A 68 1.49 6.18 -4.83
C VAL A 68 2.64 5.79 -3.90
N ARG A 69 3.74 6.56 -3.91
CA ARG A 69 4.84 6.37 -2.96
C ARG A 69 4.40 6.56 -1.50
N ALA A 70 3.62 7.61 -1.23
CA ALA A 70 3.07 7.84 0.10
C ALA A 70 2.12 6.70 0.53
N LEU A 71 1.36 6.14 -0.41
CA LEU A 71 0.52 4.97 -0.15
C LEU A 71 1.35 3.76 0.24
N TYR A 72 2.45 3.49 -0.46
CA TYR A 72 3.37 2.41 -0.10
C TYR A 72 3.86 2.54 1.34
N ALA A 73 4.40 3.71 1.69
CA ALA A 73 4.89 3.99 3.04
C ALA A 73 3.78 3.83 4.10
N PHE A 74 2.58 4.35 3.82
CA PHE A 74 1.42 4.23 4.70
C PHE A 74 1.04 2.77 4.97
N LEU A 75 0.94 1.95 3.93
CA LEU A 75 0.56 0.54 4.07
C LEU A 75 1.63 -0.26 4.83
N LEU A 76 2.91 0.08 4.64
CA LEU A 76 4.02 -0.52 5.37
C LEU A 76 3.95 -0.17 6.87
N GLU A 77 3.76 1.11 7.21
CA GLU A 77 3.63 1.58 8.60
C GLU A 77 2.45 0.90 9.30
N ARG A 78 1.26 0.90 8.68
CA ARG A 78 0.05 0.26 9.25
C ARG A 78 0.24 -1.23 9.50
N ARG A 79 1.03 -1.90 8.67
CA ARG A 79 1.35 -3.31 8.86
C ARG A 79 2.23 -3.54 10.08
N TYR A 80 3.36 -2.83 10.20
CA TYR A 80 4.36 -3.12 11.24
C TYR A 80 4.02 -2.48 12.59
N GLU A 81 3.43 -1.29 12.59
CA GLU A 81 3.10 -0.59 13.84
C GLU A 81 1.74 -1.02 14.38
N GLU A 82 0.73 -1.16 13.51
CA GLU A 82 -0.65 -1.42 13.94
C GLU A 82 -1.07 -2.89 13.75
N LYS A 83 -0.17 -3.75 13.27
CA LYS A 83 -0.42 -5.19 13.01
C LYS A 83 -1.70 -5.42 12.19
N LEU A 84 -2.02 -4.49 11.29
CA LEU A 84 -3.16 -4.57 10.40
C LEU A 84 -2.85 -5.60 9.28
N ASN A 85 -3.03 -6.88 9.59
CA ASN A 85 -2.92 -8.00 8.65
C ASN A 85 -3.97 -7.95 7.51
N LEU A 86 -4.89 -6.99 7.56
CA LEU A 86 -5.97 -6.77 6.58
C LEU A 86 -5.47 -6.15 5.27
N LEU A 87 -4.26 -5.61 5.27
CA LEU A 87 -3.55 -5.22 4.06
C LEU A 87 -2.73 -6.42 3.61
N TYR A 88 -3.40 -7.33 2.90
CA TYR A 88 -2.75 -8.21 1.92
C TYR A 88 -1.65 -7.39 1.24
N PHE A 89 -0.43 -7.92 1.30
CA PHE A 89 0.81 -7.16 1.30
C PHE A 89 0.84 -6.00 0.30
N ALA A 90 1.68 -4.99 0.56
CA ALA A 90 2.18 -4.14 -0.50
C ALA A 90 2.59 -4.96 -1.74
N PHE A 91 3.15 -6.16 -1.58
CA PHE A 91 3.45 -7.12 -2.67
C PHE A 91 2.26 -7.59 -3.53
N ASP A 92 1.02 -7.58 -3.01
CA ASP A 92 -0.18 -7.85 -3.82
C ASP A 92 -0.72 -6.57 -4.50
N VAL A 93 -0.19 -5.40 -4.13
CA VAL A 93 -0.52 -4.09 -4.73
C VAL A 93 0.57 -3.64 -5.71
N TRP A 94 1.82 -4.02 -5.44
CA TRP A 94 3.01 -3.70 -6.20
C TRP A 94 3.72 -5.00 -6.63
N ASP A 95 4.01 -5.13 -7.92
CA ASP A 95 4.66 -6.31 -8.50
C ASP A 95 6.12 -6.45 -8.01
N ASP A 96 6.45 -7.60 -7.43
CA ASP A 96 7.79 -7.96 -6.92
C ASP A 96 8.86 -7.99 -8.02
N THR A 97 8.47 -8.03 -9.30
CA THR A 97 9.39 -8.02 -10.45
C THR A 97 9.72 -6.61 -10.95
N SER A 98 9.19 -5.57 -10.30
CA SER A 98 9.21 -4.18 -10.76
C SER A 98 10.42 -3.34 -10.27
N PRO A 99 10.73 -2.17 -10.89
CA PRO A 99 11.73 -1.14 -10.52
C PRO A 99 11.78 -0.59 -9.08
N LEU A 100 11.22 -1.24 -8.05
CA LEU A 100 11.37 -0.73 -6.68
C LEU A 100 12.85 -0.68 -6.27
N PRO A 101 13.31 0.40 -5.58
CA PRO A 101 14.68 0.46 -5.08
C PRO A 101 14.98 -0.72 -4.16
N SER A 102 16.20 -1.25 -4.23
CA SER A 102 16.63 -2.40 -3.42
C SER A 102 16.48 -2.16 -1.91
N GLU A 103 16.63 -0.91 -1.49
CA GLU A 103 16.49 -0.43 -0.12
C GLU A 103 15.03 -0.51 0.36
N VAL A 104 14.08 -0.27 -0.55
CA VAL A 104 12.64 -0.43 -0.28
C VAL A 104 12.29 -1.91 -0.20
N ILE A 105 12.81 -2.73 -1.11
CA ILE A 105 12.62 -4.18 -1.10
C ILE A 105 13.18 -4.78 0.21
N ALA A 106 14.38 -4.39 0.63
CA ALA A 106 15.00 -4.87 1.86
C ALA A 106 14.23 -4.48 3.14
N ARG A 107 13.52 -3.35 3.10
CA ARG A 107 12.66 -2.88 4.20
C ARG A 107 11.29 -3.53 4.26
N THR A 108 10.93 -4.24 3.20
CA THR A 108 9.67 -4.97 3.12
C THR A 108 10.02 -6.41 3.41
N PRO A 109 9.99 -6.87 4.68
CA PRO A 109 10.28 -8.26 4.96
C PRO A 109 9.26 -9.10 4.20
N PHE A 110 9.77 -9.86 3.22
CA PHE A 110 9.04 -10.91 2.56
C PHE A 110 8.33 -11.77 3.61
N PRO A 111 7.14 -12.32 3.31
CA PRO A 111 6.51 -13.31 4.18
C PRO A 111 7.35 -14.59 4.21
N HIS A 112 8.46 -14.58 4.95
CA HIS A 112 9.05 -15.79 5.45
C HIS A 112 8.45 -16.02 6.83
N GLU A 113 7.59 -17.03 6.88
CA GLU A 113 7.34 -17.83 8.09
C GLU A 113 6.58 -17.15 9.24
N ASP A 114 5.28 -16.89 9.04
CA ASP A 114 4.24 -17.32 10.00
C ASP A 114 2.86 -16.91 9.47
N GLY A 115 2.15 -17.87 8.88
CA GLY A 115 0.75 -17.70 8.49
C GLY A 115 0.53 -17.20 7.07
N LEU A 116 0.95 -17.97 6.06
CA LEU A 116 0.23 -17.96 4.78
C LEU A 116 -1.24 -18.32 5.09
N PRO A 117 -2.23 -17.45 4.80
CA PRO A 117 -3.62 -17.88 4.85
C PRO A 117 -3.80 -18.97 3.78
N ALA A 118 -4.40 -20.10 4.16
CA ALA A 118 -4.58 -21.29 3.32
C ALA A 118 -5.38 -21.08 2.01
N PHE A 119 -5.81 -19.86 1.71
CA PHE A 119 -6.68 -19.56 0.57
C PHE A 119 -5.94 -19.43 -0.77
N ARG A 120 -4.61 -19.26 -0.80
CA ARG A 120 -3.85 -19.34 -2.07
C ARG A 120 -3.76 -20.77 -2.64
N TYR A 121 -4.23 -21.78 -1.90
CA TYR A 121 -4.26 -23.19 -2.31
C TYR A 121 -5.62 -23.88 -2.10
N ALA A 122 -6.71 -23.13 -1.90
CA ALA A 122 -8.04 -23.73 -1.93
C ALA A 122 -8.43 -24.01 -3.40
N VAL A 123 -7.95 -25.15 -3.90
CA VAL A 123 -8.49 -25.85 -5.09
C VAL A 123 -9.87 -26.39 -4.75
#